data_AF-A0A7C8YKW4-F1
#
_entry.id   AF-A0A7C8YKW4-F1
#
_cell.length_a   1.000
_cell.length_b   1.000
_cell.length_c   1.000
_cell.angle_alpha   90.00
_cell.angle_beta   90.00
_cell.angle_gamma   90.00
#
_symmetry.space_group_name_H-M   'P 1'
#
loop_
_entity.id
_entity.type
_entity.pdbx_description
1 polymer ?
#
loop_
_entity_poly.entity_id
_entity_poly.type
_entity_poly.pdbx_seq_one_letter_code
_entity_poly.pdbx_strand_id
1 'polypeptide(L)'
;CALPILISDMKYYSIFQEHCRPPCYNDEHYFPTLAHILYPTMIANRSLTWIDWSRGGPHPGRLIARDITEEFLNRIRFGSHCTYNDNETSVCLLFARKFVFNALGPLLQIAPKVLGFDP
;
A
#
# COMPACT_ATOMS: atom_id res chain seq x y z
N CYS A 1 -9.13 3.86 16.44
CA CYS A 1 -9.19 5.09 17.26
C CYS A 1 -8.70 6.37 16.56
N ALA A 2 -8.02 6.34 15.41
CA ALA A 2 -7.50 7.56 14.75
C ALA A 2 -8.49 8.26 13.78
N LEU A 3 -9.47 7.53 13.23
CA LEU A 3 -10.40 8.07 12.22
C LEU A 3 -11.22 9.28 12.69
N PRO A 4 -11.75 9.32 13.93
CA PRO A 4 -12.50 10.48 14.41
C PRO A 4 -11.63 11.75 14.45
N ILE A 5 -10.36 11.60 14.84
CA ILE A 5 -9.41 12.71 14.98
C ILE A 5 -9.07 13.29 13.61
N LEU A 6 -8.86 12.43 12.61
CA LEU A 6 -8.58 12.83 11.22
C LEU A 6 -9.74 13.65 10.61
N ILE A 7 -10.99 13.25 10.87
CA ILE A 7 -12.18 13.90 10.29
C ILE A 7 -12.51 15.20 11.03
N SER A 8 -12.19 15.29 12.33
CA SER A 8 -12.50 16.47 13.15
C SER A 8 -11.41 17.55 13.16
N ASP A 9 -10.24 17.32 12.56
CA ASP A 9 -9.15 18.28 12.63
C ASP A 9 -9.45 19.54 11.80
N MET A 10 -9.53 20.67 12.50
CA MET A 10 -9.70 22.00 11.88
C MET A 10 -8.41 22.82 11.91
N LYS A 11 -7.50 22.51 12.85
CA LYS A 11 -6.30 23.33 13.10
C LYS A 11 -5.25 23.13 12.02
N TYR A 12 -4.90 21.88 11.69
CA TYR A 12 -3.89 21.60 10.68
C TYR A 12 -4.52 21.57 9.27
N TYR A 13 -5.79 21.18 9.15
CA TYR A 13 -6.47 21.23 7.86
C TYR A 13 -6.54 22.64 7.26
N SER A 14 -6.82 23.67 8.08
CA SER A 14 -6.87 25.06 7.60
C SER A 14 -5.52 25.54 7.04
N ILE A 15 -4.43 25.22 7.73
CA ILE A 15 -3.05 25.50 7.28
C ILE A 15 -2.74 24.71 5.99
N PHE A 16 -3.08 23.41 5.96
CA PHE A 16 -2.89 22.58 4.79
C PHE A 16 -3.65 23.14 3.59
N GLN A 17 -4.90 23.56 3.77
CA GLN A 17 -5.74 24.15 2.72
C GLN A 17 -5.15 25.45 2.16
N GLU A 18 -4.54 26.28 3.00
CA GLU A 18 -3.89 27.52 2.56
C GLU A 18 -2.63 27.26 1.73
N HIS A 19 -1.83 26.26 2.11
CA HIS A 19 -0.51 26.01 1.52
C HIS A 19 -0.49 24.94 0.43
N CYS A 20 -1.47 24.04 0.38
CA CYS A 20 -1.48 22.96 -0.60
C CYS A 20 -1.94 23.47 -1.96
N ARG A 21 -0.97 23.66 -2.86
CA ARG A 21 -1.20 24.11 -4.24
C ARG A 21 -1.13 22.92 -5.20
N PRO A 22 -1.89 22.91 -6.31
CA PRO A 22 -1.89 21.80 -7.26
C PRO A 22 -0.48 21.47 -7.82
N PRO A 23 -0.15 20.17 -8.01
CA PRO A 23 -0.96 18.99 -7.68
C PRO A 23 -1.00 18.74 -6.16
N CYS A 24 -2.21 18.65 -5.60
CA CYS A 24 -2.46 18.53 -4.18
C CYS A 24 -3.53 17.44 -3.95
N TYR A 25 -3.16 16.39 -3.21
CA TYR A 25 -4.04 15.26 -2.91
C TYR A 25 -4.10 15.05 -1.39
N ASN A 26 -5.29 15.23 -0.81
CA ASN A 26 -5.49 15.13 0.65
C ASN A 26 -5.11 13.75 1.19
N ASP A 27 -5.48 12.70 0.46
CA ASP A 27 -5.23 11.32 0.83
C ASP A 27 -3.75 10.93 0.74
N GLU A 28 -2.98 11.58 -0.13
CA GLU A 28 -1.53 11.32 -0.28
C GLU A 28 -0.66 12.21 0.61
N HIS A 29 -1.10 13.44 0.92
CA HIS A 29 -0.28 14.42 1.63
C HIS A 29 -0.80 14.75 3.04
N TYR A 30 -2.09 15.04 3.19
CA TYR A 30 -2.62 15.55 4.46
C TYR A 30 -2.66 14.47 5.54
N PHE A 31 -3.29 13.33 5.24
CA PHE A 31 -3.44 12.27 6.26
C PHE A 31 -2.10 11.73 6.77
N PRO A 32 -1.10 11.42 5.93
CA PRO A 32 0.21 10.97 6.42
C PRO A 32 0.91 12.03 7.26
N THR A 33 0.83 13.31 6.85
CA THR A 33 1.43 14.42 7.60
C THR A 33 0.78 14.59 8.97
N LEU A 34 -0.55 14.61 9.03
CA LEU A 34 -1.27 14.74 10.29
C LEU A 34 -0.99 13.55 11.22
N ALA A 35 -0.97 12.32 10.68
CA ALA A 35 -0.64 11.13 11.46
C ALA A 35 0.77 11.20 12.03
N HIS A 36 1.75 11.70 11.28
CA HIS A 36 3.12 11.88 11.74
C HIS A 36 3.23 12.95 12.84
N ILE A 37 2.51 14.07 12.71
CA ILE A 37 2.49 15.14 13.72
C ILE A 37 1.91 14.63 15.04
N LEU A 38 0.80 13.87 14.99
CA LEU A 38 0.09 13.44 16.20
C LEU A 38 0.67 12.18 16.83
N TYR A 39 1.15 11.24 16.01
CA TYR A 39 1.50 9.88 16.46
C TYR A 39 2.81 9.35 15.82
N PRO A 40 3.93 10.07 15.96
CA PRO A 40 5.17 9.73 15.26
C PRO A 40 5.71 8.33 15.61
N THR A 41 5.47 7.84 16.82
CA THR A 41 5.93 6.52 17.31
C THR A 41 4.96 5.38 17.03
N MET A 42 3.73 5.67 16.58
CA MET A 42 2.71 4.64 16.31
C MET A 42 2.50 4.37 14.81
N ILE A 43 3.20 5.09 13.93
CA ILE A 43 3.14 4.88 12.48
C ILE A 43 4.35 4.09 11.99
N ALA A 44 4.13 3.18 11.04
CA ALA A 44 5.13 2.19 10.63
C ALA A 44 6.09 2.64 9.51
N ASN A 45 6.10 3.93 9.09
CA ASN A 45 6.87 4.45 7.94
C ASN A 45 6.82 3.57 6.67
N ARG A 46 5.78 2.76 6.52
CA ARG A 46 5.56 1.81 5.42
C ARG A 46 4.07 1.58 5.19
N SER A 47 3.71 1.14 3.99
CA SER A 47 2.36 0.69 3.67
C SER A 47 2.26 -0.84 3.73
N LEU A 48 1.03 -1.37 3.67
CA LEU A 48 0.74 -2.80 3.60
C LEU A 48 0.47 -3.29 2.17
N THR A 49 0.64 -2.42 1.16
CA THR A 49 0.24 -2.71 -0.22
C THR A 49 1.45 -2.64 -1.14
N TRP A 50 1.74 -3.75 -1.82
CA TRP A 50 2.74 -3.78 -2.88
C TRP A 50 2.25 -3.00 -4.11
N ILE A 51 3.13 -2.15 -4.65
CA ILE A 51 2.83 -1.29 -5.78
C ILE A 51 4.04 -1.27 -6.72
N ASP A 52 3.81 -1.47 -8.01
CA ASP A 52 4.87 -1.35 -9.03
C ASP A 52 5.16 0.13 -9.36
N TRP A 53 6.28 0.66 -8.87
CA TRP A 53 6.78 1.99 -9.22
C TRP A 53 7.95 1.97 -10.21
N SER A 54 8.28 0.80 -10.78
CA SER A 54 9.47 0.64 -11.66
C SER A 54 9.46 1.56 -12.89
N ARG A 55 8.27 1.98 -13.34
CA ARG A 55 8.08 2.82 -14.53
C ARG A 55 8.23 4.32 -14.26
N GLY A 56 8.24 4.73 -12.99
CA GLY A 56 8.18 6.14 -12.59
C GLY A 56 6.86 6.85 -12.97
N GLY A 57 6.78 8.13 -12.66
CA GLY A 57 5.60 8.97 -12.92
C GLY A 57 4.55 8.94 -11.79
N PRO A 58 3.41 9.62 -11.99
CA PRO A 58 2.39 9.83 -10.94
C PRO A 58 1.49 8.62 -10.69
N HIS A 59 1.62 7.57 -11.50
CA HIS A 59 0.73 6.40 -11.41
C HIS A 59 1.53 5.10 -11.44
N PRO A 60 1.16 4.13 -10.61
CA PRO A 60 1.86 2.86 -10.58
C PRO A 60 1.58 2.02 -11.83
N GLY A 61 2.51 1.10 -12.09
CA GLY A 61 2.43 0.09 -13.13
C GLY A 61 1.17 -0.77 -13.01
N ARG A 62 0.75 -1.28 -14.18
CA ARG A 62 -0.40 -2.19 -14.30
C ARG A 62 0.12 -3.60 -14.56
N LEU A 63 -0.37 -4.55 -13.78
CA LEU A 63 -0.09 -5.98 -13.94
C LEU A 63 -1.17 -6.61 -14.81
N ILE A 64 -0.74 -7.26 -15.88
CA ILE A 64 -1.59 -7.97 -16.84
C ILE A 64 -1.43 -9.48 -16.70
N ALA A 65 -2.24 -10.25 -17.41
CA ALA A 65 -2.25 -11.72 -17.38
C ALA A 65 -0.85 -12.36 -17.40
N ARG A 66 0.04 -11.94 -18.31
CA ARG A 66 1.40 -12.50 -18.46
C ARG A 66 2.33 -12.21 -17.29
N ASP A 67 2.02 -11.21 -16.47
CA ASP A 67 2.83 -10.83 -15.31
C ASP A 67 2.47 -11.69 -14.08
N ILE A 68 1.35 -12.43 -14.13
CA ILE A 68 0.88 -13.27 -13.03
C ILE A 68 1.55 -14.63 -13.09
N THR A 69 2.65 -14.77 -12.36
CA THR A 69 3.38 -16.03 -12.20
C THR A 69 3.56 -16.36 -10.72
N GLU A 70 3.75 -17.63 -10.40
CA GLU A 70 4.07 -18.05 -9.03
C GLU A 70 5.34 -17.40 -8.50
N GLU A 71 6.36 -17.28 -9.37
CA GLU A 71 7.61 -16.62 -9.03
C GLU A 71 7.38 -15.15 -8.68
N PHE A 72 6.59 -14.44 -9.49
CA PHE A 72 6.23 -13.05 -9.21
C PHE A 72 5.47 -12.92 -7.88
N LEU A 73 4.44 -13.74 -7.65
CA LEU A 73 3.65 -13.71 -6.42
C LEU A 73 4.47 -14.06 -5.18
N ASN A 74 5.38 -15.03 -5.26
CA ASN A 74 6.28 -15.37 -4.16
C ASN A 74 7.30 -14.26 -3.91
N ARG A 75 7.80 -13.61 -4.97
CA ARG A 75 8.71 -12.47 -4.85
C ARG A 75 8.06 -11.30 -4.09
N ILE A 76 6.80 -10.96 -4.38
CA ILE A 76 6.13 -9.86 -3.67
C ILE A 76 5.68 -10.24 -2.24
N ARG A 77 5.52 -11.54 -1.93
CA ARG A 77 5.14 -12.04 -0.60
C ARG A 77 6.33 -12.22 0.35
N PHE A 78 7.47 -12.65 -0.18
CA PHE A 78 8.62 -13.09 0.61
C PHE A 78 9.94 -12.39 0.24
N GLY A 79 9.94 -11.53 -0.78
CA GLY A 79 11.16 -10.86 -1.26
C GLY A 79 11.60 -9.63 -0.46
N SER A 80 10.91 -9.30 0.63
CA SER A 80 11.25 -8.16 1.50
C SER A 80 11.19 -8.56 2.96
N HIS A 81 12.12 -8.05 3.77
CA HIS A 81 12.09 -8.13 5.23
C HIS A 81 11.67 -6.79 5.82
N CYS A 82 10.91 -6.84 6.91
CA CYS A 82 10.48 -5.66 7.65
C CYS A 82 10.25 -6.02 9.12
N THR A 83 10.21 -4.99 9.95
CA THR A 83 9.94 -5.14 11.37
C THR A 83 8.44 -5.05 11.65
N TYR A 84 7.97 -5.93 12.52
CA TYR A 84 6.63 -5.90 13.10
C TYR A 84 6.74 -6.22 14.60
N ASN A 85 6.36 -5.26 15.45
CA ASN A 85 6.52 -5.36 16.92
C ASN A 85 7.94 -5.78 17.32
N ASP A 86 8.94 -5.08 16.79
CA ASP A 86 10.38 -5.31 17.03
C ASP A 86 10.93 -6.67 16.57
N ASN A 87 10.11 -7.50 15.92
CA ASN A 87 10.52 -8.75 15.32
C ASN A 87 10.64 -8.63 13.80
N GLU A 88 11.67 -9.25 13.23
CA GLU A 88 11.84 -9.33 11.79
C GLU A 88 10.88 -10.36 11.18
N THR A 89 10.23 -10.00 10.06
CA THR A 89 9.32 -10.87 9.31
C THR A 89 9.46 -10.64 7.81
N SER A 90 9.17 -11.68 7.03
CA SER A 90 9.03 -11.58 5.57
C SER A 90 7.63 -11.11 5.14
N VAL A 91 6.65 -11.08 6.06
CA VAL A 91 5.26 -10.71 5.75
C VAL A 91 5.10 -9.19 5.89
N CYS A 92 5.56 -8.48 4.86
CA CYS A 92 5.55 -7.02 4.86
C CYS A 92 4.31 -6.41 4.22
N LEU A 93 3.71 -7.13 3.28
CA LEU A 93 2.65 -6.64 2.41
C LEU A 93 1.50 -7.65 2.45
N LEU A 94 0.28 -7.14 2.62
CA LEU A 94 -0.95 -7.92 2.68
C LEU A 94 -1.77 -7.80 1.40
N PHE A 95 -1.56 -6.70 0.66
CA PHE A 95 -2.29 -6.39 -0.57
C PHE A 95 -1.33 -6.09 -1.71
N ALA A 96 -1.82 -6.14 -2.94
CA ALA A 96 -1.09 -5.69 -4.11
C ALA A 96 -2.03 -4.98 -5.10
N ARG A 97 -1.49 -4.01 -5.85
CA ARG A 97 -2.16 -3.33 -6.97
C ARG A 97 -1.12 -2.96 -8.02
N LYS A 98 -1.46 -2.74 -9.29
CA LYS A 98 -2.76 -2.53 -9.94
C LYS A 98 -2.99 -3.62 -10.99
N PHE A 99 -3.79 -4.62 -10.64
CA PHE A 99 -4.18 -5.68 -11.56
C PHE A 99 -5.25 -5.17 -12.52
N VAL A 100 -5.10 -5.44 -13.82
CA VAL A 100 -6.16 -5.16 -14.81
C VAL A 100 -7.07 -6.38 -14.96
N PHE A 101 -8.19 -6.21 -15.67
CA PHE A 101 -9.22 -7.23 -15.82
C PHE A 101 -8.69 -8.61 -16.26
N ASN A 102 -7.77 -8.67 -17.22
CA ASN A 102 -7.25 -9.95 -17.72
C ASN A 102 -6.31 -10.69 -16.74
N ALA A 103 -5.88 -10.06 -15.64
CA ALA A 103 -5.08 -10.72 -14.61
C ALA A 103 -5.91 -11.63 -13.69
N LEU A 104 -7.25 -11.46 -13.65
CA LEU A 104 -8.13 -12.20 -12.73
C LEU A 104 -8.09 -13.71 -12.96
N GLY A 105 -8.16 -14.17 -14.20
CA GLY A 105 -8.14 -15.61 -14.53
C GLY A 105 -6.87 -16.30 -14.00
N PRO A 106 -5.67 -15.83 -14.37
CA PRO A 106 -4.41 -16.35 -13.82
C PRO A 106 -4.30 -16.28 -12.30
N LEU A 107 -4.77 -15.19 -11.67
CA LEU A 107 -4.78 -15.05 -10.22
C LEU A 107 -5.61 -16.15 -9.54
N LEU A 108 -6.82 -16.41 -10.05
CA LEU A 108 -7.69 -17.47 -9.52
C LEU A 108 -7.11 -18.86 -9.73
N GLN A 109 -6.43 -19.10 -10.85
CA GLN A 109 -5.79 -20.39 -11.14
C GLN A 109 -4.60 -20.66 -10.20
N ILE A 110 -3.81 -19.64 -9.87
CA ILE A 110 -2.61 -19.78 -9.04
C ILE A 110 -2.95 -19.72 -7.53
N ALA A 111 -4.05 -19.07 -7.15
CA ALA A 111 -4.42 -18.84 -5.76
C ALA A 111 -4.39 -20.11 -4.87
N PRO A 112 -4.96 -21.26 -5.26
CA PRO A 112 -4.89 -22.48 -4.45
C PRO A 112 -3.45 -22.90 -4.13
N LYS A 113 -2.57 -22.84 -5.12
CA LYS A 113 -1.16 -23.25 -4.99
C LYS A 113 -0.34 -22.30 -4.12
N VAL A 114 -0.58 -21.00 -4.25
CA VAL A 114 0.19 -19.95 -3.56
C VAL A 114 -0.34 -19.67 -2.16
N LEU A 115 -1.66 -19.75 -1.97
CA LEU A 115 -2.32 -19.42 -0.70
C LEU A 115 -2.68 -20.67 0.13
N GLY A 116 -2.56 -21.88 -0.44
CA GLY A 116 -2.83 -23.12 0.26
C GLY A 116 -4.33 -23.36 0.51
N PHE A 117 -5.19 -22.89 -0.39
CA PHE A 117 -6.59 -23.27 -0.36
C PHE A 117 -6.70 -24.67 -0.97
N ASP A 118 -7.06 -25.66 -0.16
CA ASP A 118 -7.51 -26.96 -0.67
C ASP A 118 -8.85 -26.76 -1.42
N PRO A 119 -9.05 -27.37 -2.61
CA PRO A 119 -10.36 -27.41 -3.26
C PRO A 119 -11.40 -28.18 -2.43
#